data_AF-A0A4Q3YDX8-F1
#
_entry.id   AF-A0A4Q3YDX8-F1
#
_cell.length_a   1.000
_cell.length_b   1.000
_cell.length_c   1.000
_cell.angle_alpha   90.00
_cell.angle_beta   90.00
_cell.angle_gamma   90.00
#
_symmetry.space_group_name_H-M   'P 1'
#
loop_
_entity.id
_entity.type
_entity.pdbx_description
1 polymer ?
#
loop_
_entity_poly.entity_id
_entity_poly.type
_entity_poly.pdbx_seq_one_letter_code
_entity_poly.pdbx_strand_id
1 'polypeptide(L)'
;RETEEVSALLARVFTEDQVEEAERPTESAEPNSESSADVPGLDLEHSAFLRLLISRPEWSRAELEAAASDMELMLDGALEQINDMAFERFDMPVTEGDDPVEINTDILEELAL
;
A
#
# COMPACT_ATOMS: atom_id res chain seq x y z
N ARG A 1 -49.02 32.40 -7.19
CA ARG A 1 -48.50 33.71 -7.62
C ARG A 1 -47.11 33.77 -7.02
N GLU A 2 -46.09 33.79 -7.88
CA GLU A 2 -44.65 33.94 -7.57
C GLU A 2 -44.04 32.70 -6.87
N THR A 3 -43.54 31.68 -7.58
CA THR A 3 -42.25 31.54 -8.28
C THR A 3 -40.99 31.83 -7.45
N GLU A 4 -40.01 30.92 -7.61
CA GLU A 4 -38.56 31.15 -7.45
C GLU A 4 -38.14 31.38 -5.98
N GLU A 5 -37.51 30.45 -5.24
CA GLU A 5 -36.06 30.20 -5.28
C GLU A 5 -35.70 29.11 -4.23
N VAL A 6 -36.02 27.83 -4.45
CA VAL A 6 -35.35 26.73 -3.72
C VAL A 6 -35.26 25.53 -4.67
N SER A 7 -34.51 25.57 -5.77
CA SER A 7 -33.03 25.51 -5.82
C SER A 7 -32.51 24.31 -5.00
N ALA A 8 -32.61 23.07 -5.50
CA ALA A 8 -31.69 22.44 -6.48
C ALA A 8 -30.42 21.74 -5.91
N LEU A 9 -30.32 21.44 -4.60
CA LEU A 9 -29.10 20.80 -4.06
C LEU A 9 -29.31 19.62 -3.08
N LEU A 10 -30.44 18.92 -3.11
CA LEU A 10 -30.68 17.79 -2.17
C LEU A 10 -31.27 16.53 -2.81
N ALA A 11 -31.14 16.41 -4.13
CA ALA A 11 -31.37 15.14 -4.79
C ALA A 11 -30.12 14.84 -5.61
N ARG A 12 -29.85 13.55 -5.83
CA ARG A 12 -28.88 12.98 -6.79
C ARG A 12 -27.39 13.21 -6.51
N VAL A 13 -26.87 12.56 -5.45
CA VAL A 13 -25.70 11.63 -5.54
C VAL A 13 -25.83 10.56 -4.42
N PHE A 14 -26.96 9.86 -4.35
CA PHE A 14 -27.06 8.58 -3.65
C PHE A 14 -27.85 7.70 -4.60
N THR A 15 -27.15 7.18 -5.60
CA THR A 15 -27.68 6.15 -6.48
C THR A 15 -26.54 5.18 -6.67
N GLU A 16 -26.64 4.16 -5.82
CA GLU A 16 -26.13 2.80 -5.94
C GLU A 16 -25.77 2.43 -7.38
N ASP A 17 -24.47 2.47 -7.68
CA ASP A 17 -23.92 1.75 -8.82
C ASP A 17 -23.41 0.42 -8.26
N GLN A 18 -24.28 -0.58 -8.30
CA GLN A 18 -23.86 -1.96 -8.26
C GLN A 18 -23.12 -2.24 -9.57
N VAL A 19 -21.81 -2.08 -9.53
CA VAL A 19 -20.93 -2.68 -10.55
C VAL A 19 -20.59 -4.07 -10.07
N GLU A 20 -21.38 -5.00 -10.58
CA GLU A 20 -20.97 -6.37 -10.81
C GLU A 20 -19.70 -6.35 -11.67
N GLU A 21 -18.55 -6.66 -11.08
CA GLU A 21 -17.54 -7.45 -11.81
C GLU A 21 -16.57 -8.12 -10.83
N ALA A 22 -16.73 -9.43 -10.71
CA ALA A 22 -15.69 -10.32 -10.26
C ALA A 22 -14.61 -10.35 -11.35
N GLU A 23 -13.68 -9.40 -11.29
CA GLU A 23 -12.44 -9.47 -12.06
C GLU A 23 -11.29 -9.48 -11.07
N ARG A 24 -10.61 -10.62 -11.02
CA ARG A 24 -9.22 -10.66 -10.59
C ARG A 24 -8.42 -10.22 -11.82
N PRO A 25 -7.73 -9.08 -11.82
CA PRO A 25 -6.63 -8.88 -12.73
C PRO A 25 -5.42 -9.56 -12.09
N THR A 26 -5.11 -10.76 -12.59
CA THR A 26 -3.73 -11.22 -12.62
C THR A 26 -2.86 -10.13 -13.23
N GLU A 27 -1.82 -9.74 -12.48
CA GLU A 27 -0.49 -9.41 -12.96
C GLU A 27 -0.42 -8.45 -14.17
N SER A 28 -0.16 -7.17 -13.87
CA SER A 28 0.53 -6.27 -14.80
C SER A 28 1.31 -5.24 -13.98
N ALA A 29 2.39 -5.71 -13.36
CA ALA A 29 3.49 -4.83 -12.98
C ALA A 29 4.11 -4.31 -14.28
N GLU A 30 3.76 -3.09 -14.68
CA GLU A 30 4.44 -2.37 -15.75
C GLU A 30 5.84 -1.97 -15.26
N PRO A 31 6.95 -2.36 -15.93
CA PRO A 31 8.27 -1.92 -15.53
C PRO A 31 8.59 -0.64 -16.27
N ASN A 32 8.31 0.51 -15.67
CA ASN A 32 8.84 1.76 -16.21
C ASN A 32 8.98 2.84 -15.14
N SER A 33 10.15 2.93 -14.52
CA SER A 33 10.96 4.15 -14.50
C SER A 33 12.28 3.91 -13.76
N GLU A 34 13.34 3.70 -14.54
CA GLU A 34 14.72 3.83 -14.07
C GLU A 34 14.91 5.23 -13.44
N SER A 35 14.87 5.36 -12.11
CA SER A 35 15.50 6.45 -11.37
C SER A 35 15.50 6.20 -9.86
N SER A 36 16.69 5.86 -9.35
CA SER A 36 17.14 5.89 -7.95
C SER A 36 16.44 4.91 -7.00
N ALA A 37 17.00 3.70 -7.00
CA ALA A 37 16.83 2.63 -6.01
C ALA A 37 15.52 1.82 -6.15
N ASP A 38 15.36 1.23 -7.34
CA ASP A 38 14.47 0.09 -7.60
C ASP A 38 14.87 -1.10 -6.71
N VAL A 39 13.96 -1.55 -5.85
CA VAL A 39 13.96 -2.95 -5.42
C VAL A 39 13.19 -3.72 -6.50
N PRO A 40 13.84 -4.56 -7.32
CA PRO A 40 13.19 -5.17 -8.46
C PRO A 40 12.01 -6.04 -8.02
N GLY A 41 10.78 -5.60 -8.33
CA GLY A 41 9.52 -6.20 -7.88
C GLY A 41 8.63 -5.26 -7.07
N LEU A 42 9.14 -4.10 -6.62
CA LEU A 42 8.36 -3.06 -5.95
C LEU A 42 8.39 -1.76 -6.76
N ASP A 43 7.28 -1.03 -6.75
CA ASP A 43 7.24 0.33 -7.28
C ASP A 43 7.98 1.33 -6.36
N LEU A 44 7.97 2.60 -6.74
CA LEU A 44 8.66 3.67 -6.02
C LEU A 44 8.08 3.88 -4.60
N GLU A 45 6.76 3.81 -4.46
CA GLU A 45 6.05 4.04 -3.20
C GLU A 45 6.33 2.91 -2.21
N HIS A 46 6.22 1.65 -2.63
CA HIS A 46 6.54 0.48 -1.81
C HIS A 46 8.03 0.41 -1.48
N SER A 47 8.91 0.80 -2.40
CA SER A 47 10.36 0.89 -2.13
C SER A 47 10.67 1.96 -1.07
N ALA A 48 9.94 3.10 -1.08
CA ALA A 48 10.06 4.13 -0.06
C ALA A 48 9.49 3.66 1.29
N PHE A 49 8.34 2.97 1.27
CA PHE A 49 7.73 2.40 2.46
C PHE A 49 8.61 1.32 3.09
N LEU A 50 9.21 0.43 2.29
CA LEU A 50 10.19 -0.56 2.76
C LEU A 50 11.39 0.11 3.45
N ARG A 51 11.95 1.19 2.88
CA ARG A 51 13.03 1.96 3.55
C ARG A 51 12.61 2.53 4.89
N LEU A 52 11.36 2.93 5.02
CA LEU A 52 10.82 3.39 6.29
C LEU A 52 10.73 2.22 7.28
N LEU A 53 10.15 1.09 6.88
CA LEU A 53 10.00 -0.10 7.72
C LEU A 53 11.34 -0.51 8.32
N ILE A 54 12.38 -0.64 7.49
CA ILE A 54 13.70 -1.13 7.90
C ILE A 54 14.50 -0.13 8.75
N SER A 55 14.00 1.10 8.92
CA SER A 55 14.64 2.10 9.78
C SER A 55 14.47 1.81 11.27
N ARG A 56 13.48 0.99 11.65
CA ARG A 56 13.26 0.52 13.02
C ARG A 56 12.93 -0.98 13.01
N PRO A 57 13.38 -1.75 14.01
CA PRO A 57 13.10 -3.19 14.08
C PRO A 57 11.64 -3.51 14.43
N GLU A 58 10.89 -2.56 14.97
CA GLU A 58 9.49 -2.72 15.36
C GLU A 58 8.72 -1.40 15.15
N TRP A 59 7.44 -1.52 14.81
CA TRP A 59 6.52 -0.41 14.65
C TRP A 59 5.16 -0.75 15.26
N SER A 60 4.49 0.23 15.86
CA SER A 60 3.06 0.02 16.19
C SER A 60 2.21 0.11 14.92
N ARG A 61 1.08 -0.61 14.90
CA ARG A 61 0.18 -0.57 13.74
C ARG A 61 -0.30 0.84 13.42
N ALA A 62 -0.61 1.62 14.45
CA ALA A 62 -1.06 3.01 14.29
C ALA A 62 0.00 3.93 13.64
N GLU A 63 1.29 3.71 13.93
CA GLU A 63 2.38 4.46 13.29
C GLU A 63 2.51 4.08 11.82
N LEU A 64 2.38 2.79 11.49
CA LEU A 64 2.43 2.33 10.11
C LEU A 64 1.22 2.79 9.29
N GLU A 65 0.02 2.79 9.87
CA GLU A 65 -1.18 3.30 9.21
C GLU A 65 -1.04 4.79 8.87
N ALA A 66 -0.49 5.58 9.80
CA ALA A 66 -0.19 6.99 9.55
C ALA A 66 0.83 7.15 8.41
N ALA A 67 1.94 6.42 8.48
CA ALA A 67 2.99 6.49 7.47
C ALA A 67 2.53 6.03 6.07
N ALA A 68 1.74 4.96 5.99
CA ALA A 68 1.14 4.49 4.74
C ALA A 68 0.17 5.54 4.18
N SER A 69 -0.67 6.13 5.05
CA SER A 69 -1.59 7.21 4.65
C SER A 69 -0.87 8.45 4.13
N ASP A 70 0.28 8.83 4.73
CA ASP A 70 1.13 9.93 4.24
C ASP A 70 1.71 9.64 2.83
N MET A 71 1.85 8.37 2.46
CA MET A 71 2.30 7.91 1.15
C MET A 71 1.15 7.56 0.19
N GLU A 72 -0.10 7.86 0.57
CA GLU A 72 -1.32 7.49 -0.19
C GLU A 72 -1.48 5.97 -0.42
N LEU A 73 -0.86 5.14 0.44
CA LEU A 73 -0.92 3.69 0.41
C LEU A 73 -1.92 3.13 1.42
N MET A 74 -2.50 1.98 1.10
CA MET A 74 -3.22 1.16 2.08
C MET A 74 -2.21 0.30 2.84
N LEU A 75 -2.18 0.40 4.18
CA LEU A 75 -1.20 -0.31 5.00
C LEU A 75 -1.17 -1.81 4.71
N ASP A 76 -2.31 -2.49 4.83
CA ASP A 76 -2.38 -3.94 4.66
C ASP A 76 -1.93 -4.36 3.25
N GLY A 77 -2.35 -3.62 2.22
CA GLY A 77 -1.92 -3.89 0.83
C GLY A 77 -0.42 -3.67 0.61
N ALA A 78 0.15 -2.62 1.21
CA ALA A 78 1.58 -2.34 1.11
C ALA A 78 2.42 -3.40 1.83
N LEU A 79 1.97 -3.85 3.01
CA LEU A 79 2.63 -4.94 3.74
C LEU A 79 2.53 -6.27 2.99
N GLU A 80 1.36 -6.60 2.43
CA GLU A 80 1.19 -7.79 1.58
C GLU A 80 2.15 -7.77 0.40
N GLN A 81 2.20 -6.68 -0.37
CA GLN A 81 3.08 -6.56 -1.54
C GLN A 81 4.57 -6.70 -1.18
N ILE A 82 4.98 -6.09 -0.07
CA ILE A 82 6.36 -6.18 0.43
C ILE A 82 6.70 -7.60 0.90
N ASN A 83 5.78 -8.24 1.64
CA ASN A 83 5.98 -9.60 2.12
C ASN A 83 6.00 -10.60 0.96
N ASP A 84 5.10 -10.48 -0.01
CA ASP A 84 5.07 -11.33 -1.20
C ASP A 84 6.40 -11.24 -1.96
N MET A 85 6.88 -10.02 -2.22
CA MET A 85 8.19 -9.83 -2.86
C MET A 85 9.31 -10.49 -2.06
N ALA A 86 9.32 -10.32 -0.73
CA ALA A 86 10.34 -10.92 0.10
C ALA A 86 10.25 -12.44 0.18
N PHE A 87 9.06 -13.02 0.19
CA PHE A 87 8.87 -14.46 0.10
C PHE A 87 9.40 -15.02 -1.22
N GLU A 88 9.11 -14.37 -2.34
CA GLU A 88 9.62 -14.81 -3.65
C GLU A 88 11.14 -14.77 -3.75
N ARG A 89 11.80 -13.88 -3.00
CA ARG A 89 13.25 -13.63 -3.07
C ARG A 89 14.05 -14.37 -2.01
N PHE A 90 13.56 -14.34 -0.78
CA PHE A 90 14.28 -14.74 0.43
C PHE A 90 13.58 -15.92 1.14
N ASP A 91 12.42 -16.36 0.65
CA ASP A 91 11.60 -17.42 1.26
C ASP A 91 11.07 -17.03 2.66
N MET A 92 11.00 -15.72 2.95
CA MET A 92 10.60 -15.18 4.25
C MET A 92 9.94 -13.79 4.15
N PRO A 93 9.03 -13.43 5.07
CA PRO A 93 8.34 -12.13 5.06
C PRO A 93 9.20 -11.00 5.65
N VAL A 94 9.04 -9.77 5.16
CA VAL A 94 9.68 -8.58 5.75
C VAL A 94 9.07 -8.22 7.09
N THR A 95 7.76 -8.42 7.24
CA THR A 95 7.04 -8.01 8.45
C THR A 95 6.30 -9.19 9.06
N GLU A 96 6.36 -9.29 10.38
CA GLU A 96 5.68 -10.32 11.15
C GLU A 96 4.87 -9.69 12.29
N GLY A 97 3.74 -10.31 12.65
CA GLY A 97 2.84 -9.78 13.67
C GLY A 97 1.91 -8.66 13.20
N ASP A 98 0.97 -8.31 14.05
CA ASP A 98 -0.10 -7.33 13.75
C ASP A 98 0.01 -6.04 14.57
N ASP A 99 0.38 -6.12 15.85
CA ASP A 99 0.67 -4.98 16.73
C ASP A 99 1.46 -5.44 17.97
N PRO A 100 2.75 -5.08 18.13
CA PRO A 100 3.56 -4.35 17.14
C PRO A 100 3.85 -5.22 15.90
N VAL A 101 4.11 -4.56 14.79
CA VAL A 101 4.65 -5.17 13.57
C VAL A 101 6.17 -5.24 13.71
N GLU A 102 6.70 -6.45 13.71
CA GLU A 102 8.12 -6.76 13.81
C GLU A 102 8.72 -6.79 12.40
N ILE A 103 9.88 -6.14 12.21
CA ILE A 103 10.56 -6.08 10.92
C ILE A 103 11.69 -7.10 10.93
N ASN A 104 11.63 -8.04 9.99
CA ASN A 104 12.64 -9.06 9.83
C ASN A 104 13.90 -8.45 9.19
N THR A 105 14.86 -8.13 10.06
CA THR A 105 16.13 -7.53 9.65
C THR A 105 17.08 -8.52 8.96
N ASP A 106 16.85 -9.83 9.06
CA ASP A 106 17.68 -10.84 8.40
C ASP A 106 17.59 -10.68 6.86
N ILE A 107 16.42 -10.26 6.36
CA ILE A 107 16.20 -9.94 4.95
C ILE A 107 17.03 -8.74 4.49
N LEU A 108 17.41 -7.84 5.40
CA LEU A 108 18.24 -6.68 5.06
C LEU A 108 19.68 -7.07 4.74
N GLU A 109 20.20 -8.09 5.42
CA GLU A 109 21.52 -8.63 5.11
C GLU A 109 21.53 -9.24 3.69
N GLU A 110 20.43 -9.90 3.31
CA GLU A 110 20.26 -10.51 1.99
C GLU A 110 19.94 -9.49 0.88
N LEU A 111 19.28 -8.37 1.21
CA LEU A 111 19.00 -7.25 0.28
C LEU A 111 20.26 -6.49 -0.14
N ALA A 112 21.39 -6.66 0.58
CA ALA A 112 22.68 -6.03 0.31
C ALA A 112 22.58 -4.53 -0.05
N LEU A 113 21.89 -3.75 0.81
CA LEU A 113 21.85 -2.28 0.75
C LEU A 113 23.06 -1.65 1.47
#